data_AF-A0A971K7E6-F1
#
_entry.id   AF-A0A971K7E6-F1
#
_cell.length_a   1.000
_cell.length_b   1.000
_cell.length_c   1.000
_cell.angle_alpha   90.00
_cell.angle_beta   90.00
_cell.angle_gamma   90.00
#
_symmetry.space_group_name_H-M   'P 1'
#
loop_
_entity.id
_entity.type
_entity.pdbx_description
1 polymer ?
#
loop_
_entity_poly.entity_id
_entity_poly.type
_entity_poly.pdbx_seq_one_letter_code
_entity_poly.pdbx_strand_id
1 'polypeptide(L)'
;MTKEHSNDIFTEAGFSKFQLFYIEAVMNDSSLPMLNRVRPIFEKMSLEEFITLSEKVFRADDYELTQQFFYFLILFRDMKHLQDYINSETFPLEALEKFIIFTFGYCGMHDASTENIMDDILFFINRDRLFELTMKSKYIQSDKLLLFLMLSKFDTPMLNRYFSAIKDVSDVINYFLKLPGDVLRGIISRNYHLFQYILLIMSEGESTQLISSEFFEKYRNDIMLFSRLNDMIREYRGSTDFEKEGGLPFNQRDMSRISRIVNMVKEMPDPVKAIEYFDGEHVFIDDMEKKIVLSAVTDPMMKNMFSRYNRPQHEHDSDDEKTSPVEGEVPLK
;
A
#
# COMPACT_ATOMS: atom_id res chain seq x y z
N MET A 1 32.68 28.08 26.02
CA MET A 1 33.40 26.79 26.13
C MET A 1 32.39 25.68 25.93
N THR A 2 32.15 25.36 24.67
CA THR A 2 31.24 24.33 24.18
C THR A 2 31.88 22.97 24.41
N LYS A 3 31.22 22.10 25.18
CA LYS A 3 31.57 20.67 25.24
C LYS A 3 31.10 20.05 23.93
N GLU A 4 32.01 19.91 22.97
CA GLU A 4 31.87 18.91 21.91
C GLU A 4 31.96 17.54 22.58
N HIS A 5 30.82 16.92 22.85
CA HIS A 5 30.79 15.50 23.13
C HIS A 5 31.05 14.76 21.82
N SER A 6 32.32 14.45 21.57
CA SER A 6 32.73 13.52 20.52
C SER A 6 32.26 12.11 20.89
N ASN A 7 31.00 11.80 20.59
CA ASN A 7 30.54 10.42 20.45
C ASN A 7 31.15 9.88 19.15
N ASP A 8 32.45 9.60 19.17
CA ASP A 8 33.10 8.87 18.10
C ASP A 8 32.81 7.39 18.25
N ILE A 9 32.22 6.82 17.19
CA ILE A 9 31.96 5.39 17.11
C ILE A 9 33.19 4.77 16.45
N PHE A 10 33.80 3.79 17.11
CA PHE A 10 34.99 3.13 16.60
C PHE A 10 34.67 1.70 16.12
N THR A 11 35.41 1.22 15.13
CA THR A 11 35.45 -0.20 14.77
C THR A 11 36.21 -0.99 15.83
N GLU A 12 36.12 -2.32 15.81
CA GLU A 12 36.95 -3.21 16.65
C GLU A 12 38.46 -2.97 16.46
N ALA A 13 38.85 -2.44 15.30
CA ALA A 13 40.23 -2.07 14.96
C ALA A 13 40.62 -0.63 15.38
N GLY A 14 39.73 0.12 16.07
CA GLY A 14 40.01 1.46 16.60
C GLY A 14 39.86 2.61 15.61
N PHE A 15 39.31 2.37 14.41
CA PHE A 15 39.05 3.44 13.42
C PHE A 15 37.66 4.04 13.61
N SER A 16 37.51 5.35 13.44
CA SER A 16 36.19 6.00 13.44
C SER A 16 35.32 5.41 12.33
N LYS A 17 34.15 4.85 12.67
CA LYS A 17 33.19 4.30 11.70
C LYS A 17 32.72 5.38 10.70
N PHE A 18 32.63 6.64 11.14
CA PHE A 18 32.34 7.76 10.25
C PHE A 18 33.48 8.02 9.26
N GLN A 19 34.75 8.04 9.72
CA GLN A 19 35.89 8.23 8.81
C GLN A 19 36.02 7.06 7.83
N LEU A 20 35.81 5.83 8.30
CA LEU A 20 35.78 4.64 7.45
C LEU A 20 34.68 4.77 6.39
N PHE A 21 33.46 5.13 6.80
CA PHE A 21 32.36 5.36 5.88
C PHE A 21 32.68 6.47 4.88
N TYR A 22 33.17 7.62 5.33
CA TYR A 22 33.51 8.77 4.48
C TYR A 22 34.56 8.41 3.43
N ILE A 23 35.65 7.73 3.82
CA ILE A 23 36.70 7.30 2.90
C ILE A 23 36.14 6.31 1.88
N GLU A 24 35.37 5.31 2.32
CA GLU A 24 34.85 4.26 1.45
C GLU A 24 33.68 4.72 0.56
N ALA A 25 32.94 5.75 0.99
CA ALA A 25 31.80 6.29 0.26
C ALA A 25 32.19 7.42 -0.72
N VAL A 26 33.20 8.24 -0.40
CA VAL A 26 33.51 9.48 -1.14
C VAL A 26 34.91 9.48 -1.77
N MET A 27 35.93 8.90 -1.12
CA MET A 27 37.33 9.10 -1.56
C MET A 27 37.87 8.07 -2.56
N ASN A 28 37.14 6.99 -2.85
CA ASN A 28 37.56 6.02 -3.87
C ASN A 28 36.97 6.39 -5.23
N ASP A 29 37.84 6.83 -6.13
CA ASP A 29 37.66 7.26 -7.54
C ASP A 29 37.07 6.18 -8.48
N SER A 30 36.46 5.14 -7.93
CA SER A 30 35.86 4.04 -8.67
C SER A 30 34.37 4.27 -8.83
N SER A 31 33.89 4.16 -10.07
CA SER A 31 32.49 4.25 -10.51
C SER A 31 31.49 3.28 -9.83
N LEU A 32 31.93 2.54 -8.80
CA LEU A 32 31.13 1.62 -8.00
C LEU A 32 31.54 1.74 -6.51
N PRO A 33 30.58 1.99 -5.59
CA PRO A 33 30.87 2.02 -4.16
C PRO A 33 31.36 0.66 -3.63
N MET A 34 32.27 0.67 -2.65
CA MET A 34 32.87 -0.52 -2.04
C MET A 34 31.88 -1.28 -1.13
N LEU A 35 30.86 -1.90 -1.72
CA LEU A 35 29.76 -2.59 -1.02
C LEU A 35 30.24 -3.57 0.06
N ASN A 36 31.29 -4.34 -0.22
CA ASN A 36 31.83 -5.34 0.71
C ASN A 36 32.45 -4.74 1.97
N ARG A 37 32.84 -3.46 1.94
CA ARG A 37 33.41 -2.75 3.10
C ARG A 37 32.37 -1.96 3.86
N VAL A 38 31.39 -1.40 3.15
CA VAL A 38 30.33 -0.59 3.77
C VAL A 38 29.23 -1.47 4.39
N ARG A 39 28.84 -2.56 3.73
CA ARG A 39 27.77 -3.45 4.22
C ARG A 39 28.00 -3.95 5.66
N PRO A 40 29.21 -4.44 6.04
CA PRO A 40 29.46 -4.89 7.42
C PRO A 40 29.33 -3.77 8.46
N ILE A 41 29.53 -2.51 8.07
CA ILE A 41 29.35 -1.35 8.97
C ILE A 41 27.87 -1.27 9.37
N PHE A 42 26.95 -1.36 8.40
CA PHE A 42 25.51 -1.31 8.62
C PHE A 42 24.95 -2.58 9.28
N GLU A 43 25.48 -3.76 8.95
CA GLU A 43 25.02 -5.04 9.54
C GLU A 43 25.27 -5.14 11.04
N LYS A 44 26.35 -4.56 11.54
CA LYS A 44 26.78 -4.66 12.94
C LYS A 44 26.45 -3.41 13.77
N MET A 45 25.75 -2.44 13.19
CA MET A 45 25.49 -1.15 13.81
C MET A 45 24.34 -1.23 14.83
N SER A 46 24.54 -0.65 16.02
CA SER A 46 23.44 -0.42 16.95
C SER A 46 22.60 0.81 16.54
N LEU A 47 21.42 0.98 17.13
CA LEU A 47 20.60 2.17 16.90
C LEU A 47 21.36 3.47 17.21
N GLU A 48 22.03 3.54 18.37
CA GLU A 48 22.77 4.74 18.78
C GLU A 48 23.91 5.08 17.80
N GLU A 49 24.60 4.06 17.30
CA GLU A 49 25.65 4.23 16.30
C GLU A 49 25.06 4.69 14.96
N PHE A 50 23.88 4.19 14.58
CA PHE A 50 23.18 4.62 13.37
C PHE A 50 22.73 6.08 13.44
N ILE A 51 22.14 6.49 14.56
CA ILE A 51 21.74 7.88 14.77
C ILE A 51 22.96 8.80 14.74
N THR A 52 24.04 8.42 15.44
CA THR A 52 25.27 9.22 15.48
C THR A 52 25.96 9.31 14.12
N LEU A 53 25.98 8.22 13.33
CA LEU A 53 26.47 8.26 11.94
C LEU A 53 25.62 9.20 11.08
N SER A 54 24.30 9.05 11.16
CA SER A 54 23.35 9.86 10.40
C SER A 54 23.53 11.36 10.71
N GLU A 55 23.62 11.72 12.00
CA GLU A 55 23.88 13.10 12.42
C GLU A 55 25.19 13.65 11.86
N LYS A 56 26.26 12.86 11.88
CA LYS A 56 27.56 13.27 11.33
C LYS A 56 27.50 13.49 9.82
N VAL A 57 26.82 12.60 9.09
CA VAL A 57 26.60 12.76 7.64
C VAL A 57 25.85 14.06 7.36
N PHE A 58 24.74 14.33 8.05
CA PHE A 58 23.95 15.53 7.81
C PHE A 58 24.61 16.83 8.27
N ARG A 59 25.51 16.78 9.27
CA ARG A 59 26.28 17.95 9.73
C ARG A 59 27.50 18.26 8.86
N ALA A 60 28.00 17.29 8.10
CA ALA A 60 29.16 17.48 7.24
C ALA A 60 28.90 18.47 6.09
N ASP A 61 27.63 18.74 5.78
CA ASP A 61 27.19 19.58 4.64
C ASP A 61 27.81 19.15 3.30
N ASP A 62 28.14 17.86 3.21
CA ASP A 62 28.71 17.22 2.02
C ASP A 62 27.58 16.51 1.26
N TYR A 63 27.24 17.07 0.11
CA TYR A 63 26.15 16.59 -0.73
C TYR A 63 26.40 15.17 -1.24
N GLU A 64 27.62 14.87 -1.67
CA GLU A 64 27.99 13.56 -2.20
C GLU A 64 27.95 12.50 -1.12
N LEU A 65 28.49 12.80 0.07
CA LEU A 65 28.40 11.93 1.24
C LEU A 65 26.94 11.61 1.60
N THR A 66 26.07 12.62 1.58
CA THR A 66 24.66 12.47 1.91
C THR A 66 23.93 11.59 0.88
N GLN A 67 24.21 11.80 -0.41
CA GLN A 67 23.65 10.96 -1.48
C GLN A 67 24.11 9.51 -1.36
N GLN A 68 25.39 9.27 -1.09
CA GLN A 68 25.93 7.93 -0.91
C GLN A 68 25.31 7.24 0.32
N PHE A 69 25.15 7.96 1.43
CA PHE A 69 24.48 7.45 2.61
C PHE A 69 23.05 6.98 2.29
N PHE A 70 22.25 7.80 1.60
CA PHE A 70 20.91 7.41 1.20
C PHE A 70 20.91 6.25 0.19
N TYR A 71 21.84 6.23 -0.76
CA TYR A 71 22.00 5.13 -1.70
C TYR A 71 22.24 3.80 -0.97
N PHE A 72 23.10 3.77 0.05
CA PHE A 72 23.31 2.57 0.87
C PHE A 72 22.06 2.17 1.66
N LEU A 73 21.26 3.12 2.15
CA LEU A 73 19.97 2.80 2.79
C LEU A 73 19.01 2.11 1.81
N ILE A 74 18.95 2.56 0.54
CA ILE A 74 18.15 1.88 -0.50
C ILE A 74 18.70 0.48 -0.77
N LEU A 75 20.02 0.32 -0.86
CA LEU A 75 20.65 -0.98 -1.14
C LEU A 75 20.47 -1.99 -0.01
N PHE A 76 20.52 -1.53 1.25
CA PHE A 76 20.43 -2.38 2.43
C PHE A 76 19.03 -2.40 3.04
N ARG A 77 18.01 -1.97 2.28
CA ARG A 77 16.61 -1.86 2.74
C ARG A 77 16.03 -3.17 3.27
N ASP A 78 16.54 -4.31 2.83
CA ASP A 78 16.09 -5.63 3.31
C ASP A 78 16.57 -5.96 4.74
N MET A 79 17.47 -5.15 5.33
CA MET A 79 17.93 -5.35 6.71
C MET A 79 16.88 -4.85 7.71
N LYS A 80 16.24 -5.79 8.41
CA LYS A 80 15.16 -5.50 9.36
C LYS A 80 15.52 -4.44 10.41
N HIS A 81 16.72 -4.51 11.00
CA HIS A 81 17.14 -3.54 12.02
C HIS A 81 17.27 -2.12 11.45
N LEU A 82 17.67 -1.95 10.19
CA LEU A 82 17.72 -0.63 9.56
C LEU A 82 16.30 -0.05 9.35
N GLN A 83 15.34 -0.90 8.98
CA GLN A 83 13.93 -0.50 8.92
C GLN A 83 13.46 -0.04 10.31
N ASP A 84 13.75 -0.81 11.37
CA ASP A 84 13.42 -0.44 12.75
C ASP A 84 14.08 0.90 13.16
N TYR A 85 15.32 1.14 12.74
CA TYR A 85 16.06 2.37 13.07
C TYR A 85 15.49 3.61 12.37
N ILE A 86 15.19 3.53 11.08
CA ILE A 86 14.59 4.63 10.30
C ILE A 86 13.21 5.02 10.85
N ASN A 87 12.49 4.05 11.40
CA ASN A 87 11.18 4.24 12.01
C ASN A 87 11.21 4.68 13.48
N SER A 88 12.38 4.69 14.10
CA SER A 88 12.51 5.10 15.49
C SER A 88 12.19 6.59 15.67
N GLU A 89 11.63 6.95 16.83
CA GLU A 89 11.42 8.35 17.20
C GLU A 89 12.74 9.14 17.30
N THR A 90 13.85 8.44 17.54
CA THR A 90 15.20 9.02 17.58
C THR A 90 15.73 9.41 16.20
N PHE A 91 15.20 8.82 15.12
CA PHE A 91 15.60 9.22 13.77
C PHE A 91 14.89 10.52 13.37
N PRO A 92 15.63 11.59 13.03
CA PRO A 92 15.02 12.90 12.77
C PRO A 92 14.03 12.85 11.60
N LEU A 93 12.89 13.53 11.76
CA LEU A 93 11.88 13.60 10.71
C LEU A 93 12.43 14.30 9.45
N GLU A 94 13.30 15.30 9.63
CA GLU A 94 13.97 16.00 8.52
C GLU A 94 14.93 15.07 7.75
N ALA A 95 15.59 14.14 8.43
CA ALA A 95 16.44 13.15 7.79
C ALA A 95 15.61 12.15 6.96
N LEU A 96 14.47 11.74 7.52
CA LEU A 96 13.52 10.87 6.84
C LEU A 96 12.90 11.56 5.62
N GLU A 97 12.53 12.84 5.74
CA GLU A 97 12.07 13.67 4.61
C GLU A 97 13.10 13.68 3.49
N LYS A 98 14.37 14.01 3.80
CA LYS A 98 15.47 14.01 2.81
C LYS A 98 15.67 12.65 2.15
N PHE A 99 15.56 11.56 2.90
CA PHE A 99 15.68 10.20 2.36
C PHE A 99 14.58 9.89 1.34
N ILE A 100 13.34 10.30 1.63
CA ILE A 100 12.20 10.11 0.71
C ILE A 100 12.38 10.94 -0.55
N ILE A 101 12.80 12.21 -0.43
CA ILE A 101 13.07 13.08 -1.58
C ILE A 101 14.18 12.49 -2.45
N PHE A 102 15.28 12.04 -1.83
CA PHE A 102 16.37 11.40 -2.54
C PHE A 102 15.88 10.16 -3.28
N THR A 103 15.10 9.30 -2.62
CA THR A 103 14.53 8.11 -3.23
C THR A 103 13.67 8.47 -4.43
N PHE A 104 12.79 9.45 -4.29
CA PHE A 104 11.91 9.88 -5.37
C PHE A 104 12.71 10.39 -6.58
N GLY A 105 13.72 11.23 -6.34
CA GLY A 105 14.62 11.72 -7.39
C GLY A 105 15.44 10.59 -8.04
N TYR A 106 16.00 9.68 -7.24
CA TYR A 106 16.75 8.52 -7.70
C TYR A 106 15.90 7.62 -8.60
N CYS A 107 14.66 7.34 -8.19
CA CYS A 107 13.71 6.55 -8.96
C CYS A 107 13.33 7.25 -10.27
N GLY A 108 13.09 8.56 -10.25
CA GLY A 108 12.76 9.34 -11.44
C GLY A 108 13.87 9.35 -12.50
N MET A 109 15.13 9.10 -12.13
CA MET A 109 16.25 9.04 -13.08
C MET A 109 16.49 7.63 -13.67
N HIS A 110 15.88 6.58 -13.11
CA HIS A 110 16.19 5.17 -13.45
C HIS A 110 15.00 4.35 -14.01
N ASP A 111 13.87 5.00 -14.32
CA ASP A 111 12.82 4.71 -15.33
C ASP A 111 12.19 3.30 -15.51
N ALA A 112 12.52 2.28 -14.72
CA ALA A 112 11.89 0.95 -14.86
C ALA A 112 11.38 0.30 -13.55
N SER A 113 11.63 0.90 -12.40
CA SER A 113 11.24 0.36 -11.08
C SER A 113 10.65 1.41 -10.13
N THR A 114 10.34 2.60 -10.63
CA THR A 114 9.96 3.80 -9.87
C THR A 114 8.78 3.56 -8.92
N GLU A 115 7.75 2.88 -9.40
CA GLU A 115 6.60 2.52 -8.57
C GLU A 115 6.97 1.50 -7.49
N ASN A 116 7.78 0.48 -7.84
CA ASN A 116 8.16 -0.59 -6.92
C ASN A 116 9.11 -0.11 -5.81
N ILE A 117 10.09 0.75 -6.12
CA ILE A 117 11.04 1.26 -5.11
C ILE A 117 10.37 2.25 -4.16
N MET A 118 9.49 3.12 -4.68
CA MET A 118 8.69 3.99 -3.81
C MET A 118 7.71 3.18 -2.97
N ASP A 119 7.09 2.14 -3.54
CA ASP A 119 6.23 1.23 -2.78
C ASP A 119 7.02 0.47 -1.71
N ASP A 120 8.23 -0.02 -2.01
CA ASP A 120 9.13 -0.67 -1.05
C ASP A 120 9.49 0.29 0.09
N ILE A 121 9.89 1.53 -0.24
CA ILE A 121 10.37 2.48 0.77
C ILE A 121 9.22 3.04 1.60
N LEU A 122 8.07 3.31 1.00
CA LEU A 122 6.86 3.65 1.75
C LEU A 122 6.34 2.47 2.57
N PHE A 123 6.59 1.22 2.15
CA PHE A 123 6.25 0.03 2.94
C PHE A 123 7.14 -0.11 4.18
N PHE A 124 8.43 0.24 4.07
CA PHE A 124 9.31 0.21 5.24
C PHE A 124 9.02 1.31 6.24
N ILE A 125 8.48 2.46 5.82
CA ILE A 125 8.08 3.51 6.75
C ILE A 125 6.77 3.10 7.43
N ASN A 126 6.80 2.99 8.76
CA ASN A 126 5.62 2.62 9.53
C ASN A 126 4.53 3.71 9.41
N ARG A 127 3.28 3.30 9.66
CA ARG A 127 2.10 4.15 9.49
C ARG A 127 2.19 5.46 10.28
N ASP A 128 2.66 5.40 11.53
CA ASP A 128 2.74 6.58 12.38
C ASP A 128 3.75 7.59 11.85
N ARG A 129 4.94 7.15 11.44
CA ARG A 129 5.98 8.01 10.85
C ARG A 129 5.53 8.59 9.53
N LEU A 130 4.85 7.81 8.69
CA LEU A 130 4.28 8.31 7.44
C LEU A 130 3.22 9.39 7.69
N PHE A 131 2.38 9.21 8.71
CA PHE A 131 1.41 10.24 9.13
C PHE A 131 2.10 11.50 9.67
N GLU A 132 3.14 11.35 10.50
CA GLU A 132 3.89 12.49 10.99
C GLU A 132 4.53 13.29 9.85
N LEU A 133 5.10 12.61 8.86
CA LEU A 133 5.66 13.23 7.67
C LEU A 133 4.62 14.06 6.93
N THR A 134 3.46 13.50 6.57
CA THR A 134 2.44 14.25 5.82
C THR A 134 1.89 15.46 6.59
N MET A 135 1.90 15.40 7.93
CA MET A 135 1.40 16.48 8.79
C MET A 135 2.43 17.54 9.17
N LYS A 136 3.71 17.19 9.28
CA LYS A 136 4.75 18.09 9.80
C LYS A 136 5.77 18.55 8.74
N SER A 137 5.96 17.79 7.67
CA SER A 137 6.89 18.16 6.59
C SER A 137 6.29 19.26 5.70
N LYS A 138 6.95 20.42 5.69
CA LYS A 138 6.58 21.53 4.79
C LYS A 138 6.80 21.17 3.33
N TYR A 139 7.86 20.42 3.05
CA TYR A 139 8.18 19.99 1.69
C TYR A 139 7.10 19.06 1.16
N ILE A 140 6.75 18.00 1.90
CA ILE A 140 5.73 17.03 1.48
C ILE A 140 4.37 17.72 1.32
N GLN A 141 4.00 18.65 2.20
CA GLN A 141 2.73 19.39 2.05
C GLN A 141 2.67 20.28 0.80
N SER A 142 3.84 20.71 0.32
CA SER A 142 3.99 21.56 -0.85
C SER A 142 4.10 20.74 -2.14
N ASP A 143 4.79 19.59 -2.10
CA ASP A 143 4.84 18.63 -3.19
C ASP A 143 3.60 17.72 -3.18
N LYS A 144 2.56 18.18 -3.88
CA LYS A 144 1.26 17.50 -3.91
C LYS A 144 1.33 16.11 -4.54
N LEU A 145 2.25 15.86 -5.48
CA LEU A 145 2.41 14.54 -6.08
C LEU A 145 2.90 13.54 -5.02
N LEU A 146 3.98 13.88 -4.32
CA LEU A 146 4.50 13.04 -3.25
C LEU A 146 3.48 12.87 -2.12
N LEU A 147 2.78 13.94 -1.76
CA LEU A 147 1.69 13.89 -0.78
C LEU A 147 0.62 12.87 -1.17
N PHE A 148 0.10 12.91 -2.39
CA PHE A 148 -0.94 11.97 -2.82
C PHE A 148 -0.43 10.53 -2.91
N LEU A 149 0.83 10.32 -3.27
CA LEU A 149 1.45 9.00 -3.21
C LEU A 149 1.50 8.48 -1.77
N MET A 150 1.85 9.31 -0.79
CA MET A 150 1.81 8.93 0.62
C MET A 150 0.39 8.68 1.13
N LEU A 151 -0.56 9.57 0.79
CA LEU A 151 -1.97 9.40 1.17
C LEU A 151 -2.56 8.13 0.57
N SER A 152 -2.10 7.69 -0.60
CA SER A 152 -2.53 6.42 -1.19
C SER A 152 -2.13 5.19 -0.35
N LYS A 153 -1.26 5.33 0.66
CA LYS A 153 -0.92 4.26 1.61
C LYS A 153 -1.70 4.32 2.92
N PHE A 154 -2.53 5.35 3.13
CA PHE A 154 -3.26 5.51 4.37
C PHE A 154 -4.49 4.59 4.41
N ASP A 155 -4.72 3.98 5.56
CA ASP A 155 -5.98 3.33 5.85
C ASP A 155 -7.08 4.37 6.16
N THR A 156 -8.32 3.92 6.24
CA THR A 156 -9.48 4.78 6.52
C THR A 156 -9.33 5.58 7.82
N PRO A 157 -8.86 5.01 8.96
CA PRO A 157 -8.56 5.80 10.16
C PRO A 157 -7.53 6.92 9.94
N MET A 158 -6.44 6.67 9.23
CA MET A 158 -5.42 7.68 8.95
C MET A 158 -5.93 8.77 8.01
N LEU A 159 -6.68 8.41 6.97
CA LEU A 159 -7.32 9.37 6.05
C LEU A 159 -8.27 10.29 6.83
N ASN A 160 -9.11 9.74 7.71
CA ASN A 160 -9.98 10.53 8.59
C ASN A 160 -9.19 11.53 9.43
N ARG A 161 -8.11 11.07 10.09
CA ARG A 161 -7.25 11.94 10.90
C ARG A 161 -6.61 13.05 10.06
N TYR A 162 -6.14 12.72 8.86
CA TYR A 162 -5.51 13.67 7.95
C TYR A 162 -6.50 14.75 7.48
N PHE A 163 -7.63 14.34 6.88
CA PHE A 163 -8.62 15.28 6.36
C PHE A 163 -9.30 16.13 7.47
N SER A 164 -9.39 15.61 8.70
CA SER A 164 -9.89 16.38 9.84
C SER A 164 -8.89 17.44 10.34
N ALA A 165 -7.59 17.27 10.06
CA ALA A 165 -6.53 18.12 10.58
C ALA A 165 -6.09 19.22 9.60
N ILE A 166 -6.28 19.01 8.29
CA ILE A 166 -5.93 20.02 7.29
C ILE A 166 -6.93 21.17 7.29
N LYS A 167 -6.42 22.40 7.09
CA LYS A 167 -7.24 23.61 7.08
C LYS A 167 -7.84 23.93 5.71
N ASP A 168 -7.11 23.60 4.64
CA ASP A 168 -7.47 23.95 3.26
C ASP A 168 -7.69 22.69 2.44
N VAL A 169 -8.87 22.10 2.62
CA VAL A 169 -9.27 20.90 1.89
C VAL A 169 -9.48 21.20 0.40
N SER A 170 -9.96 22.41 0.09
CA SER A 170 -10.23 22.87 -1.27
C SER A 170 -8.95 22.96 -2.12
N ASP A 171 -7.84 23.44 -1.56
CA ASP A 171 -6.53 23.44 -2.25
C ASP A 171 -6.10 22.02 -2.62
N VAL A 172 -6.18 21.08 -1.67
CA VAL A 172 -5.82 19.68 -1.88
C VAL A 172 -6.64 19.08 -3.03
N ILE A 173 -7.96 19.28 -3.05
CA ILE A 173 -8.82 18.79 -4.13
C ILE A 173 -8.45 19.41 -5.47
N ASN A 174 -8.28 20.73 -5.52
CA ASN A 174 -7.94 21.43 -6.76
C ASN A 174 -6.63 20.93 -7.37
N TYR A 175 -5.66 20.54 -6.54
CA TYR A 175 -4.44 19.90 -6.99
C TYR A 175 -4.66 18.47 -7.48
N PHE A 176 -5.47 17.67 -6.77
CA PHE A 176 -5.82 16.33 -7.21
C PHE A 176 -6.41 16.32 -8.63
N LEU A 177 -7.34 17.24 -8.90
CA LEU A 177 -8.00 17.37 -10.20
C LEU A 177 -7.04 17.73 -11.35
N LYS A 178 -5.88 18.31 -11.03
CA LYS A 178 -4.85 18.72 -11.99
C LYS A 178 -3.75 17.68 -12.18
N LEU A 179 -3.79 16.56 -11.46
CA LEU A 179 -2.78 15.51 -11.60
C LEU A 179 -2.80 14.90 -13.02
N PRO A 180 -1.64 14.43 -13.53
CA PRO A 180 -1.57 13.64 -14.75
C PRO A 180 -2.48 12.41 -14.66
N GLY A 181 -3.13 12.04 -15.77
CA GLY A 181 -4.21 11.04 -15.71
C GLY A 181 -3.77 9.60 -15.49
N ASP A 182 -2.54 9.27 -15.89
CA ASP A 182 -1.80 8.07 -15.51
C ASP A 182 -1.53 8.02 -14.00
N VAL A 183 -0.99 9.09 -13.42
CA VAL A 183 -0.75 9.22 -11.97
C VAL A 183 -2.04 9.11 -11.18
N LEU A 184 -3.09 9.81 -11.61
CA LEU A 184 -4.39 9.81 -10.94
C LEU A 184 -5.04 8.42 -10.95
N ARG A 185 -5.01 7.72 -12.09
CA ARG A 185 -5.46 6.32 -12.16
C ARG A 185 -4.62 5.41 -11.27
N GLY A 186 -3.32 5.63 -11.20
CA GLY A 186 -2.43 4.96 -10.26
C GLY A 186 -2.89 5.14 -8.81
N ILE A 187 -3.08 6.38 -8.35
CA ILE A 187 -3.53 6.70 -6.99
C ILE A 187 -4.92 6.09 -6.69
N ILE A 188 -5.88 6.22 -7.62
CA ILE A 188 -7.23 5.66 -7.46
C ILE A 188 -7.17 4.14 -7.31
N SER A 189 -6.40 3.46 -8.16
CA SER A 189 -6.24 2.01 -8.09
C SER A 189 -5.57 1.53 -6.80
N ARG A 190 -4.70 2.37 -6.22
CA ARG A 190 -3.95 2.09 -4.99
C ARG A 190 -4.78 2.32 -3.73
N ASN A 191 -5.66 3.32 -3.73
CA ASN A 191 -6.45 3.67 -2.56
C ASN A 191 -7.82 4.23 -2.93
N TYR A 192 -8.78 3.33 -2.97
CA TYR A 192 -10.17 3.67 -3.30
C TYR A 192 -10.83 4.52 -2.22
N HIS A 193 -10.47 4.38 -0.93
CA HIS A 193 -11.00 5.25 0.13
C HIS A 193 -10.55 6.69 -0.04
N LEU A 194 -9.27 6.93 -0.34
CA LEU A 194 -8.77 8.26 -0.64
C LEU A 194 -9.58 8.89 -1.78
N PHE A 195 -9.88 8.12 -2.83
CA PHE A 195 -10.72 8.59 -3.92
C PHE A 195 -12.16 8.91 -3.47
N GLN A 196 -12.78 8.06 -2.64
CA GLN A 196 -14.11 8.35 -2.05
C GLN A 196 -14.11 9.65 -1.26
N TYR A 197 -13.12 9.88 -0.41
CA TYR A 197 -13.00 11.12 0.36
C TYR A 197 -12.98 12.32 -0.58
N ILE A 198 -12.15 12.28 -1.61
CA ILE A 198 -12.04 13.37 -2.57
C ILE A 198 -13.37 13.62 -3.28
N LEU A 199 -14.05 12.57 -3.76
CA LEU A 199 -15.36 12.69 -4.41
C LEU A 199 -16.43 13.26 -3.47
N LEU A 200 -16.48 12.81 -2.22
CA LEU A 200 -17.43 13.29 -1.22
C LEU A 200 -17.23 14.79 -0.99
N ILE A 201 -15.98 15.21 -0.74
CA ILE A 201 -15.70 16.63 -0.47
C ILE A 201 -15.96 17.48 -1.72
N MET A 202 -15.70 16.96 -2.92
CA MET A 202 -16.06 17.63 -4.18
C MET A 202 -17.58 17.84 -4.33
N SER A 203 -18.39 16.89 -3.86
CA SER A 203 -19.86 16.98 -3.93
C SER A 203 -20.45 18.02 -2.97
N GLU A 204 -19.73 18.32 -1.88
CA GLU A 204 -20.13 19.30 -0.86
C GLU A 204 -19.60 20.71 -1.17
N GLY A 205 -18.62 20.85 -2.08
CA GLY A 205 -17.99 22.12 -2.45
C GLY A 205 -18.71 22.88 -3.56
N GLU A 206 -19.29 24.05 -3.23
CA GLU A 206 -19.97 24.94 -4.20
C GLU A 206 -19.03 25.52 -5.27
N SER A 207 -17.72 25.65 -4.99
CA SER A 207 -16.75 26.42 -5.79
C SER A 207 -16.11 25.68 -6.98
N THR A 208 -16.45 24.40 -7.23
CA THR A 208 -15.73 23.54 -8.19
C THR A 208 -16.58 22.97 -9.32
N GLN A 209 -17.85 23.35 -9.45
CA GLN A 209 -18.84 22.70 -10.32
C GLN A 209 -18.40 22.46 -11.79
N LEU A 210 -17.70 23.42 -12.41
CA LEU A 210 -17.25 23.30 -13.80
C LEU A 210 -16.05 22.34 -13.95
N ILE A 211 -15.02 22.48 -13.12
CA ILE A 211 -13.83 21.60 -13.12
C ILE A 211 -14.22 20.18 -12.72
N SER A 212 -15.17 20.02 -11.79
CA SER A 212 -15.71 18.72 -11.44
C SER A 212 -16.42 18.07 -12.62
N SER A 213 -17.17 18.81 -13.44
CA SER A 213 -17.91 18.22 -14.57
C SER A 213 -17.00 17.65 -15.67
N GLU A 214 -15.94 18.35 -16.04
CA GLU A 214 -14.94 17.85 -17.00
C GLU A 214 -14.18 16.64 -16.43
N PHE A 215 -13.86 16.66 -15.14
CA PHE A 215 -13.25 15.53 -14.45
C PHE A 215 -14.16 14.30 -14.41
N PHE A 216 -15.44 14.48 -14.07
CA PHE A 216 -16.44 13.41 -14.03
C PHE A 216 -16.64 12.77 -15.41
N GLU A 217 -16.65 13.55 -16.49
CA GLU A 217 -16.73 12.99 -17.84
C GLU A 217 -15.45 12.25 -18.25
N LYS A 218 -14.27 12.81 -17.93
CA LYS A 218 -12.98 12.18 -18.27
C LYS A 218 -12.76 10.84 -17.55
N TYR A 219 -13.15 10.73 -16.29
CA TYR A 219 -12.99 9.53 -15.45
C TYR A 219 -14.31 8.78 -15.23
N ARG A 220 -15.31 9.03 -16.07
CA ARG A 220 -16.65 8.47 -15.94
C ARG A 220 -16.65 6.95 -15.80
N ASN A 221 -15.83 6.27 -16.60
CA ASN A 221 -15.75 4.81 -16.58
C ASN A 221 -15.17 4.29 -15.25
N ASP A 222 -14.10 4.92 -14.75
CA ASP A 222 -13.49 4.57 -13.47
C ASP A 222 -14.46 4.82 -12.31
N ILE A 223 -15.17 5.95 -12.35
CA ILE A 223 -16.19 6.33 -11.35
C ILE A 223 -17.40 5.38 -11.41
N MET A 224 -17.85 5.00 -12.60
CA MET A 224 -18.96 4.05 -12.77
C MET A 224 -18.60 2.63 -12.31
N LEU A 225 -17.40 2.15 -12.67
CA LEU A 225 -16.86 0.87 -12.19
C LEU A 225 -16.86 0.86 -10.66
N PHE A 226 -16.39 1.95 -10.07
CA PHE A 226 -16.33 2.13 -8.64
C PHE A 226 -17.72 2.18 -7.96
N SER A 227 -18.64 2.98 -8.50
CA SER A 227 -20.02 3.05 -8.00
C SER A 227 -20.67 1.68 -8.01
N ARG A 228 -20.50 0.93 -9.11
CA ARG A 228 -21.00 -0.44 -9.24
C ARG A 228 -20.40 -1.34 -8.16
N LEU A 229 -19.11 -1.23 -7.89
CA LEU A 229 -18.46 -2.04 -6.86
C LEU A 229 -18.95 -1.72 -5.45
N ASN A 230 -19.16 -0.45 -5.11
CA ASN A 230 -19.78 -0.08 -3.83
C ASN A 230 -21.21 -0.59 -3.71
N ASP A 231 -22.01 -0.51 -4.77
CA ASP A 231 -23.35 -1.07 -4.77
C ASP A 231 -23.31 -2.59 -4.55
N MET A 232 -22.38 -3.30 -5.18
CA MET A 232 -22.17 -4.74 -4.96
C MET A 232 -21.78 -5.05 -3.51
N ILE A 233 -20.86 -4.28 -2.91
CA ILE A 233 -20.47 -4.45 -1.50
C ILE A 233 -21.64 -4.15 -0.56
N ARG A 234 -22.42 -3.10 -0.83
CA ARG A 234 -23.60 -2.75 -0.04
C ARG A 234 -24.66 -3.85 -0.10
N GLU A 235 -24.95 -4.36 -1.29
CA GLU A 235 -25.89 -5.46 -1.49
C GLU A 235 -25.40 -6.75 -0.84
N TYR A 236 -24.10 -7.04 -0.96
CA TYR A 236 -23.44 -8.15 -0.30
C TYR A 236 -23.60 -8.06 1.22
N ARG A 237 -23.27 -6.91 1.84
CA ARG A 237 -23.42 -6.71 3.28
C ARG A 237 -24.88 -6.81 3.73
N GLY A 238 -25.80 -6.27 2.92
CA GLY A 238 -27.25 -6.33 3.21
C GLY A 238 -27.84 -7.74 3.11
N SER A 239 -27.22 -8.64 2.35
CA SER A 239 -27.65 -10.03 2.17
C SER A 239 -26.88 -11.04 3.02
N THR A 240 -25.82 -10.62 3.71
CA THR A 240 -24.93 -11.49 4.49
C THR A 240 -25.24 -11.41 5.97
N ASP A 241 -25.53 -12.56 6.59
CA ASP A 241 -25.62 -12.71 8.04
C ASP A 241 -24.23 -13.00 8.62
N PHE A 242 -23.50 -11.94 8.96
CA PHE A 242 -22.13 -12.04 9.47
C PHE A 242 -22.02 -12.74 10.82
N GLU A 243 -23.05 -12.64 11.68
CA GLU A 243 -23.04 -13.31 12.99
C GLU A 243 -23.15 -14.82 12.82
N LYS A 244 -24.07 -15.28 11.97
CA LYS A 244 -24.24 -16.69 11.67
C LYS A 244 -23.00 -17.28 11.01
N GLU A 245 -22.45 -16.61 9.99
CA GLU A 245 -21.31 -17.12 9.23
C GLU A 245 -19.99 -17.08 10.04
N GLY A 246 -19.84 -16.10 10.94
CA GLY A 246 -18.69 -15.97 11.83
C GLY A 246 -18.55 -17.10 12.84
N GLY A 247 -19.67 -17.71 13.25
CA GLY A 247 -19.68 -18.88 14.14
C GLY A 247 -19.31 -20.20 13.46
N LEU A 248 -19.20 -20.24 12.13
CA LEU A 248 -18.96 -21.46 11.36
C LEU A 248 -17.49 -21.59 10.94
N PRO A 249 -16.93 -22.82 10.96
CA PRO A 249 -15.68 -23.12 10.27
C PRO A 249 -15.79 -22.82 8.77
N PHE A 250 -14.68 -22.40 8.14
CA PHE A 250 -14.68 -21.95 6.74
C PHE A 250 -15.38 -22.92 5.77
N ASN A 251 -15.14 -24.22 5.90
CA ASN A 251 -15.71 -25.26 5.02
C ASN A 251 -17.23 -25.45 5.16
N GLN A 252 -17.86 -24.85 6.17
CA GLN A 252 -19.31 -24.90 6.41
C GLN A 252 -20.01 -23.57 6.10
N ARG A 253 -19.25 -22.54 5.73
CA ARG A 253 -19.78 -21.22 5.34
C ARG A 253 -20.45 -21.27 3.97
N ASP A 254 -21.26 -20.27 3.66
CA ASP A 254 -21.89 -20.15 2.36
C ASP A 254 -20.84 -19.93 1.25
N MET A 255 -20.60 -20.99 0.48
CA MET A 255 -19.67 -20.97 -0.64
C MET A 255 -20.16 -20.09 -1.80
N SER A 256 -21.47 -19.84 -1.90
CA SER A 256 -22.05 -18.92 -2.89
C SER A 256 -21.68 -17.48 -2.55
N ARG A 257 -21.76 -17.11 -1.27
CA ARG A 257 -21.26 -15.84 -0.74
C ARG A 257 -19.77 -15.66 -1.05
N ILE A 258 -18.94 -16.65 -0.73
CA ILE A 258 -17.49 -16.59 -1.00
C ILE A 258 -17.22 -16.49 -2.51
N SER A 259 -17.96 -17.22 -3.34
CA SER A 259 -17.87 -17.13 -4.80
C SER A 259 -18.22 -15.74 -5.32
N ARG A 260 -19.23 -15.10 -4.75
CA ARG A 260 -19.59 -13.71 -5.05
C ARG A 260 -18.42 -12.78 -4.76
N ILE A 261 -17.76 -12.92 -3.61
CA ILE A 261 -16.56 -12.14 -3.26
C ILE A 261 -15.44 -12.36 -4.28
N VAL A 262 -15.15 -13.61 -4.64
CA VAL A 262 -14.13 -13.95 -5.65
C VAL A 262 -14.43 -13.29 -6.99
N ASN A 263 -15.69 -13.27 -7.43
CA ASN A 263 -16.07 -12.61 -8.69
C ASN A 263 -15.93 -11.09 -8.59
N MET A 264 -16.38 -10.48 -7.48
CA MET A 264 -16.23 -9.03 -7.25
C MET A 264 -14.76 -8.61 -7.30
N VAL A 265 -13.85 -9.40 -6.72
CA VAL A 265 -12.40 -9.15 -6.76
C VAL A 265 -11.82 -9.34 -8.16
N LYS A 266 -12.32 -10.32 -8.94
CA LYS A 266 -11.89 -10.55 -10.33
C LYS A 266 -12.33 -9.46 -11.32
N GLU A 267 -13.36 -8.69 -11.00
CA GLU A 267 -13.76 -7.52 -11.81
C GLU A 267 -12.77 -6.35 -11.67
N MET A 268 -11.83 -6.41 -10.72
CA MET A 268 -10.85 -5.35 -10.47
C MET A 268 -9.56 -5.55 -11.30
N PRO A 269 -8.92 -4.45 -11.76
CA PRO A 269 -7.67 -4.52 -12.52
C PRO A 269 -6.50 -5.15 -11.74
N ASP A 270 -6.47 -4.94 -10.42
CA ASP A 270 -5.44 -5.45 -9.51
C ASP A 270 -6.10 -6.25 -8.37
N PRO A 271 -6.13 -7.58 -8.47
CA PRO A 271 -6.76 -8.44 -7.46
C PRO A 271 -6.14 -8.30 -6.07
N VAL A 272 -4.84 -8.01 -5.95
CA VAL A 272 -4.16 -7.91 -4.65
C VAL A 272 -4.64 -6.66 -3.92
N LYS A 273 -4.66 -5.51 -4.60
CA LYS A 273 -5.19 -4.26 -4.03
C LYS A 273 -6.68 -4.33 -3.74
N ALA A 274 -7.43 -5.04 -4.59
CA ALA A 274 -8.85 -5.27 -4.35
C ALA A 274 -9.08 -6.06 -3.05
N ILE A 275 -8.25 -7.06 -2.73
CA ILE A 275 -8.34 -7.76 -1.43
C ILE A 275 -8.12 -6.79 -0.26
N GLU A 276 -7.14 -5.88 -0.34
CA GLU A 276 -6.91 -4.90 0.72
C GLU A 276 -8.10 -3.95 0.91
N TYR A 277 -8.71 -3.50 -0.18
CA TYR A 277 -9.91 -2.67 -0.13
C TYR A 277 -11.10 -3.41 0.49
N PHE A 278 -11.35 -4.65 0.09
CA PHE A 278 -12.47 -5.45 0.59
C PHE A 278 -12.30 -5.79 2.07
N ASP A 279 -11.06 -5.94 2.52
CA ASP A 279 -10.71 -6.11 3.93
C ASP A 279 -10.99 -4.84 4.75
N GLY A 280 -10.60 -3.67 4.22
CA GLY A 280 -10.97 -2.37 4.81
C GLY A 280 -12.48 -2.15 4.87
N GLU A 281 -13.20 -2.68 3.88
CA GLU A 281 -14.66 -2.74 3.84
C GLU A 281 -15.24 -3.96 4.58
N HIS A 282 -14.51 -4.60 5.50
CA HIS A 282 -15.04 -5.68 6.34
C HIS A 282 -15.87 -6.74 5.59
N VAL A 283 -15.50 -7.00 4.33
CA VAL A 283 -16.20 -7.97 3.47
C VAL A 283 -15.86 -9.38 3.91
N PHE A 284 -14.63 -9.58 4.38
CA PHE A 284 -14.16 -10.85 4.91
C PHE A 284 -14.55 -11.01 6.38
N ILE A 285 -14.97 -12.21 6.73
CA ILE A 285 -15.31 -12.58 8.11
C ILE A 285 -14.04 -12.76 8.96
N ASP A 286 -12.98 -13.30 8.37
CA ASP A 286 -11.69 -13.51 9.05
C ASP A 286 -10.51 -13.56 8.05
N ASP A 287 -9.30 -13.61 8.62
CA ASP A 287 -8.04 -13.72 7.88
C ASP A 287 -7.96 -14.98 7.01
N MET A 288 -8.62 -16.08 7.40
CA MET A 288 -8.58 -17.33 6.65
C MET A 288 -9.34 -17.18 5.33
N GLU A 289 -10.52 -16.57 5.38
CA GLU A 289 -11.32 -16.26 4.21
C GLU A 289 -10.59 -15.30 3.27
N LYS A 290 -10.02 -14.22 3.81
CA LYS A 290 -9.19 -13.27 3.04
C LYS A 290 -8.08 -13.99 2.26
N LYS A 291 -7.34 -14.89 2.93
CA LYS A 291 -6.26 -15.67 2.30
C LYS A 291 -6.77 -16.60 1.20
N ILE A 292 -7.90 -17.28 1.42
CA ILE A 292 -8.46 -18.22 0.44
C ILE A 292 -8.96 -17.46 -0.80
N VAL A 293 -9.65 -16.34 -0.62
CA VAL A 293 -10.09 -15.49 -1.74
C VAL A 293 -8.88 -14.96 -2.50
N LEU A 294 -7.85 -14.47 -1.81
CA LEU A 294 -6.59 -14.03 -2.44
C LEU A 294 -5.96 -15.15 -3.27
N SER A 295 -5.84 -16.36 -2.73
CA SER A 295 -5.32 -17.51 -3.48
C SER A 295 -6.20 -17.86 -4.69
N ALA A 296 -7.52 -17.79 -4.56
CA ALA A 296 -8.44 -18.11 -5.66
C ALA A 296 -8.39 -17.13 -6.84
N VAL A 297 -7.94 -15.89 -6.61
CA VAL A 297 -7.79 -14.87 -7.65
C VAL A 297 -6.36 -14.75 -8.19
N THR A 298 -5.36 -15.19 -7.44
CA THR A 298 -3.93 -15.08 -7.83
C THR A 298 -3.31 -16.40 -8.31
N ASP A 299 -3.77 -17.55 -7.81
CA ASP A 299 -3.20 -18.85 -8.15
C ASP A 299 -3.94 -19.47 -9.37
N PRO A 300 -3.23 -19.73 -10.49
CA PRO A 300 -3.80 -20.39 -11.67
C PRO A 300 -4.46 -21.75 -11.37
N MET A 301 -3.94 -22.50 -10.39
CA MET A 301 -4.47 -23.82 -10.00
C MET A 301 -5.81 -23.72 -9.26
N MET A 302 -6.09 -22.57 -8.65
CA MET A 302 -7.28 -22.34 -7.81
C MET A 302 -8.38 -21.56 -8.55
N LYS A 303 -8.11 -21.15 -9.81
CA LYS A 303 -8.98 -20.26 -10.62
C LYS A 303 -10.43 -20.74 -10.76
N ASN A 304 -10.63 -22.06 -10.72
CA ASN A 304 -11.92 -22.73 -10.89
C ASN A 304 -12.55 -23.25 -9.59
N MET A 305 -11.94 -23.00 -8.42
CA MET A 305 -12.42 -23.52 -7.13
C MET A 305 -13.88 -23.15 -6.85
N PHE A 306 -14.30 -21.96 -7.26
CA PHE A 306 -15.63 -21.42 -6.97
C PHE A 306 -16.58 -21.38 -8.18
N SER A 307 -16.15 -21.83 -9.37
CA SER A 307 -16.94 -21.68 -10.61
C SER A 307 -18.30 -22.39 -10.57
N ARG A 308 -18.44 -23.45 -9.76
CA ARG A 308 -19.68 -24.23 -9.61
C ARG A 308 -20.75 -23.50 -8.80
N TYR A 309 -20.36 -22.54 -7.97
CA TYR A 309 -21.29 -21.76 -7.13
C TYR A 309 -21.79 -20.48 -7.82
N ASN A 310 -21.40 -20.27 -9.09
CA ASN A 310 -21.82 -19.12 -9.91
C ASN A 310 -23.15 -19.35 -10.67
N ARG A 311 -23.82 -20.49 -10.49
CA ARG A 311 -25.11 -20.76 -11.16
C ARG A 311 -26.26 -20.12 -10.36
N PRO A 312 -27.17 -19.37 -10.99
CA PRO A 312 -28.42 -18.98 -10.35
C PRO A 312 -29.16 -20.24 -9.89
N GLN A 313 -29.69 -20.25 -8.66
CA GLN A 313 -30.45 -21.37 -8.08
C GLN A 313 -31.83 -21.61 -8.73
N HIS A 314 -32.04 -21.23 -9.98
CA HIS A 314 -33.23 -21.57 -10.75
C HIS A 314 -32.89 -22.55 -11.85
N GLU A 315 -32.64 -23.81 -11.49
CA GLU A 315 -32.69 -24.98 -12.37
C GLU A 315 -32.35 -26.24 -11.55
N HIS A 316 -33.18 -26.58 -10.57
CA HIS A 316 -33.22 -27.92 -9.98
C HIS A 316 -34.57 -28.21 -9.31
N ASP A 317 -35.67 -27.87 -10.00
CA ASP A 317 -37.02 -28.36 -9.69
C ASP A 317 -37.71 -28.74 -11.02
N SER A 318 -37.08 -29.64 -11.77
CA SER A 318 -37.75 -30.43 -12.82
C SER A 318 -36.73 -31.40 -13.38
N ASP A 319 -36.70 -32.61 -12.84
CA ASP A 319 -36.41 -33.87 -13.54
C ASP A 319 -35.95 -34.91 -12.52
N ASP A 320 -36.89 -35.40 -11.71
CA ASP A 320 -36.82 -36.72 -11.08
C ASP A 320 -38.22 -37.21 -10.75
N GLU A 321 -39.02 -37.45 -11.79
CA GLU A 321 -40.25 -38.25 -11.65
C GLU A 321 -40.57 -39.00 -12.95
N LYS A 322 -39.70 -39.94 -13.36
CA LYS A 322 -40.06 -41.05 -14.25
C LYS A 322 -39.24 -42.31 -13.91
N THR A 323 -39.64 -43.01 -12.85
CA THR A 323 -39.40 -44.44 -12.73
C THR A 323 -40.73 -45.17 -12.96
N SER A 324 -40.67 -46.11 -13.89
CA SER A 324 -41.75 -46.84 -14.55
C SER A 324 -42.68 -47.63 -13.62
N PRO A 325 -43.94 -47.88 -14.03
CA PRO A 325 -44.62 -49.12 -13.72
C PRO A 325 -44.66 -50.01 -14.98
N VAL A 326 -44.60 -51.33 -14.80
CA VAL A 326 -45.62 -52.27 -15.28
C VAL A 326 -45.21 -53.67 -14.83
N GLU A 327 -46.14 -54.25 -14.07
CA GLU A 327 -46.16 -55.57 -13.47
C GLU A 327 -46.19 -56.67 -14.53
N GLY A 328 -45.49 -57.78 -14.26
CA GLY A 328 -45.60 -59.01 -15.03
C GLY A 328 -46.75 -59.87 -14.51
N GLU A 329 -47.82 -59.97 -15.30
CA GLU A 329 -48.83 -61.02 -15.14
C GLU A 329 -48.30 -62.36 -15.68
N VAL A 330 -48.39 -63.37 -14.82
CA VAL A 330 -48.18 -64.80 -15.12
C VAL A 330 -49.47 -65.38 -15.72
N PRO A 331 -49.40 -66.22 -16.75
CA PRO A 331 -50.47 -67.19 -17.00
C PRO A 331 -50.05 -68.62 -16.66
N LEU A 332 -50.90 -69.26 -15.86
CA LEU A 332 -50.96 -70.69 -15.57
C LEU A 332 -51.41 -71.50 -16.80
N LYS A 333 -50.58 -72.44 -17.27
CA LYS A 333 -50.83 -73.90 -17.26
C LYS A 333 -49.70 -74.67 -17.94
#